data_AF-A0A9E3MIA8-F1
#
_entry.id   AF-A0A9E3MIA8-F1
#
_cell.length_a   1.000
_cell.length_b   1.000
_cell.length_c   1.000
_cell.angle_alpha   90.00
_cell.angle_beta   90.00
_cell.angle_gamma   90.00
#
_symmetry.space_group_name_H-M   'P 1'
#
loop_
_entity.id
_entity.type
_entity.pdbx_description
1 polymer ?
#
loop_
_entity_poly.entity_id
_entity_poly.type
_entity_poly.pdbx_seq_one_letter_code
_entity_poly.pdbx_strand_id
1 'polypeptide(L)'
;WGPWTALGNPCRGTPSENATTFESQSTYVLPVPGRPGEFIYMGDRWRPKNAIDGRYIWLPVEWENNRPVLRWHAEWDLSVFTRR
;
A
#
# COMPACT_ATOMS: atom_id res chain seq x y z
N TRP A 1 -15.39 -2.86 -18.05
CA TRP A 1 -15.08 -1.58 -18.73
C TRP A 1 -15.76 -0.46 -17.94
N GLY A 2 -15.21 0.76 -17.97
CA GLY A 2 -15.57 1.86 -17.05
C GLY A 2 -17.05 2.31 -17.07
N PRO A 3 -17.37 3.48 -16.49
CA PRO A 3 -16.49 4.64 -16.26
C PRO A 3 -15.54 4.49 -15.06
N TRP A 4 -14.41 5.19 -15.13
CA TRP A 4 -13.44 5.29 -14.02
C TRP A 4 -13.55 6.66 -13.34
N THR A 5 -13.26 6.70 -12.05
CA THR A 5 -13.28 7.94 -11.24
C THR A 5 -12.02 8.04 -10.41
N ALA A 6 -11.42 9.22 -10.36
CA ALA A 6 -10.27 9.49 -9.50
C ALA A 6 -10.70 9.45 -8.02
N LEU A 7 -10.02 8.62 -7.22
CA LEU A 7 -10.33 8.46 -5.79
C LEU A 7 -9.47 9.32 -4.86
N GLY A 8 -8.43 9.98 -5.39
CA GLY A 8 -7.47 10.77 -4.62
C GLY A 8 -6.29 9.94 -4.10
N ASN A 9 -5.47 10.55 -3.23
CA ASN A 9 -4.31 9.89 -2.64
C ASN A 9 -4.78 8.84 -1.58
N PRO A 10 -4.35 7.57 -1.68
CA PRO A 10 -4.73 6.55 -0.70
C PRO A 10 -3.94 6.66 0.62
N CYS A 11 -2.82 7.37 0.66
CA CYS A 11 -1.94 7.43 1.83
C CYS A 11 -2.55 8.26 2.97
N ARG A 12 -2.34 7.78 4.20
CA ARG A 12 -2.76 8.41 5.46
C ARG A 12 -1.56 8.46 6.41
N GLY A 13 -0.67 9.40 6.17
CA GLY A 13 0.47 9.75 7.01
C GLY A 13 0.65 11.27 7.12
N THR A 14 1.86 11.70 7.47
CA THR A 14 2.29 13.10 7.40
C THR A 14 2.25 13.64 5.96
N PRO A 15 2.27 14.97 5.76
CA PRO A 15 2.30 15.55 4.41
C PRO A 15 3.44 15.00 3.52
N SER A 16 4.62 14.78 4.10
CA SER A 16 5.79 14.25 3.37
C SER A 16 5.61 12.77 2.99
N GLU A 17 5.11 11.96 3.91
CA GLU A 17 4.80 10.55 3.65
C GLU A 17 3.73 10.41 2.56
N ASN A 18 2.67 11.22 2.62
CA ASN A 18 1.62 11.21 1.61
C ASN A 18 2.12 11.65 0.23
N ALA A 19 2.99 12.66 0.18
CA ALA A 19 3.56 13.17 -1.08
C ALA A 19 4.49 12.16 -1.76
N THR A 20 5.05 11.22 -1.00
CA THR A 20 6.06 10.25 -1.49
C THR A 20 5.57 8.80 -1.45
N THR A 21 4.31 8.57 -1.06
CA THR A 21 3.76 7.22 -0.83
C THR A 21 4.68 6.41 0.10
N PHE A 22 5.05 6.99 1.23
CA PHE A 22 6.00 6.39 2.20
C PHE A 22 7.37 6.07 1.56
N GLU A 23 7.89 6.99 0.74
CA GLU A 23 9.09 6.81 -0.09
C GLU A 23 9.06 5.51 -0.90
N SER A 24 7.95 5.27 -1.61
CA SER A 24 7.79 4.10 -2.47
C SER A 24 6.97 4.39 -3.72
N GLN A 25 7.06 3.51 -4.70
CA GLN A 25 6.29 3.57 -5.93
C GLN A 25 5.51 2.26 -6.09
N SER A 26 4.21 2.34 -6.40
CA SER A 26 3.35 1.16 -6.55
C SER A 26 3.84 0.23 -7.65
N THR A 27 3.85 -1.07 -7.38
CA THR A 27 4.19 -2.11 -8.36
C THR A 27 3.08 -3.14 -8.52
N TYR A 28 2.48 -3.61 -7.41
CA TYR A 28 1.43 -4.62 -7.44
C TYR A 28 0.49 -4.52 -6.23
N VAL A 29 -0.69 -5.12 -6.35
CA VAL A 29 -1.61 -5.33 -5.23
C VAL A 29 -1.88 -6.82 -5.13
N LEU A 30 -1.42 -7.44 -4.05
CA LEU A 30 -1.52 -8.89 -3.83
C LEU A 30 -2.77 -9.22 -3.01
N PRO A 31 -3.70 -10.04 -3.52
CA PRO A 31 -4.78 -10.60 -2.69
C PRO A 31 -4.19 -11.49 -1.61
N VAL A 32 -4.65 -11.34 -0.37
CA VAL A 32 -4.17 -12.17 0.74
C VAL A 32 -4.73 -13.60 0.58
N PRO A 33 -3.88 -14.65 0.54
CA PRO A 33 -4.33 -16.02 0.37
C PRO A 33 -5.34 -16.44 1.46
N GLY A 34 -6.48 -16.99 1.03
CA GLY A 34 -7.54 -17.44 1.94
C GLY A 34 -8.34 -16.31 2.60
N ARG A 35 -8.15 -15.04 2.22
CA ARG A 35 -8.85 -13.88 2.79
C ARG A 35 -9.44 -12.99 1.68
N PRO A 36 -10.62 -13.34 1.13
CA PRO A 36 -11.28 -12.55 0.10
C PRO A 36 -11.55 -11.11 0.57
N GLY A 37 -11.21 -10.12 -0.27
CA GLY A 37 -11.41 -8.70 0.04
C GLY A 37 -10.25 -8.05 0.80
N GLU A 38 -9.27 -8.82 1.23
CA GLU A 38 -8.05 -8.33 1.88
C GLU A 38 -6.89 -8.29 0.87
N PHE A 39 -6.11 -7.22 0.92
CA PHE A 39 -5.07 -6.95 -0.05
C PHE A 39 -3.80 -6.38 0.60
N ILE A 40 -2.67 -6.61 -0.05
CA ILE A 40 -1.37 -6.07 0.32
C ILE A 40 -0.91 -5.17 -0.81
N TYR A 41 -0.65 -3.91 -0.48
CA TYR A 41 0.07 -3.00 -1.35
C TYR A 41 1.53 -3.44 -1.43
N MET A 42 2.05 -3.55 -2.64
CA MET A 42 3.47 -3.75 -2.89
C MET A 42 4.02 -2.54 -3.64
N GLY A 43 5.09 -1.96 -3.11
CA GLY A 43 5.82 -0.88 -3.75
C GLY A 43 7.33 -1.03 -3.62
N ASP A 44 8.03 -0.33 -4.50
CA ASP A 44 9.49 -0.31 -4.57
C ASP A 44 10.03 1.01 -4.02
N ARG A 45 11.02 0.92 -3.13
CA ARG A 45 11.86 2.05 -2.71
C ARG A 45 13.13 2.05 -3.56
N TRP A 46 13.11 2.88 -4.60
CA TRP A 46 14.19 2.95 -5.57
C TRP A 46 15.48 3.56 -5.01
N ARG A 47 16.61 2.93 -5.34
CA ARG A 47 17.97 3.43 -5.11
C ARG A 47 18.67 3.66 -6.45
N PRO A 48 18.52 4.83 -7.10
CA PRO A 48 18.92 5.02 -8.50
C PRO A 48 20.43 4.83 -8.76
N LYS A 49 21.28 5.09 -7.76
CA LYS A 49 22.73 4.88 -7.87
C LYS A 49 23.15 3.41 -7.79
N ASN A 50 22.31 2.55 -7.22
CA ASN A 50 22.56 1.13 -7.06
C ASN A 50 21.22 0.38 -6.97
N ALA A 51 20.60 0.13 -8.13
CA ALA A 51 19.22 -0.33 -8.19
C ALA A 51 19.00 -1.69 -7.49
N ILE A 52 20.01 -2.57 -7.46
CA ILE A 52 19.93 -3.86 -6.77
C ILE A 52 19.80 -3.71 -5.25
N ASP A 53 20.23 -2.57 -4.69
CA ASP A 53 20.03 -2.23 -3.28
C ASP A 53 18.67 -1.57 -3.02
N GLY A 54 17.78 -1.58 -4.01
CA GLY A 54 16.36 -1.27 -3.80
C GLY A 54 15.76 -2.11 -2.68
N ARG A 55 14.69 -1.59 -2.08
CA ARG A 55 13.95 -2.25 -1.01
C ARG A 55 12.47 -2.31 -1.35
N TYR A 56 11.77 -3.22 -0.70
CA TYR A 56 10.32 -3.37 -0.85
C TYR A 56 9.61 -2.70 0.30
N ILE A 57 8.51 -2.02 -0.01
CA ILE A 57 7.56 -1.48 0.96
C ILE A 57 6.25 -2.22 0.76
N TRP A 58 5.92 -3.06 1.73
CA TRP A 58 4.67 -3.81 1.74
C TRP A 58 3.81 -3.30 2.89
N LEU A 59 2.56 -2.96 2.60
CA LEU A 59 1.62 -2.43 3.58
C LEU A 59 0.25 -3.12 3.40
N PRO A 60 -0.48 -3.38 4.49
CA PRO A 60 -1.85 -3.83 4.39
C PRO A 60 -2.70 -2.73 3.75
N VAL A 61 -3.58 -3.11 2.81
CA VAL A 61 -4.60 -2.19 2.29
C VAL A 61 -5.76 -2.19 3.28
N GLU A 62 -6.04 -1.01 3.83
CA GLU A 62 -7.20 -0.77 4.69
C GLU A 62 -8.34 -0.16 3.89
N TRP A 63 -9.55 -0.14 4.46
CA TRP A 63 -10.74 0.39 3.80
C TRP A 63 -11.44 1.45 4.65
N GLU A 64 -11.65 2.64 4.07
CA GLU A 64 -12.40 3.74 4.69
C GLU A 64 -13.45 4.26 3.72
N ASN A 65 -14.72 4.27 4.11
CA ASN A 65 -15.82 4.76 3.28
C ASN A 65 -15.79 4.18 1.84
N ASN A 66 -15.56 2.86 1.74
CA ASN A 66 -15.39 2.12 0.48
C ASN A 66 -14.22 2.59 -0.40
N ARG A 67 -13.17 3.18 0.19
CA ARG A 67 -11.94 3.58 -0.51
C ARG A 67 -10.73 2.86 0.10
N PRO A 68 -9.80 2.37 -0.73
CA PRO A 68 -8.55 1.80 -0.24
C PRO A 68 -7.68 2.91 0.36
N VAL A 69 -7.11 2.64 1.52
CA VAL A 69 -6.19 3.55 2.20
C VAL A 69 -4.95 2.80 2.66
N LEU A 70 -3.82 3.51 2.72
CA LEU A 70 -2.53 2.99 3.15
C LEU A 70 -2.04 3.78 4.36
N ARG A 71 -1.67 3.06 5.42
CA ARG A 71 -0.99 3.60 6.60
C ARG A 71 0.38 3.01 6.74
N TRP A 72 1.30 3.79 7.28
CA TRP A 72 2.61 3.27 7.63
C TRP A 72 2.48 2.28 8.79
N HIS A 73 3.02 1.08 8.59
CA HIS A 73 3.24 0.09 9.63
C HIS A 73 4.74 -0.22 9.63
N ALA A 74 5.44 0.13 10.71
CA ALA A 74 6.88 -0.13 10.80
C ALA A 74 7.17 -1.63 10.76
N GLU A 75 6.31 -2.42 11.39
CA GLU A 75 6.28 -3.88 11.39
C GLU A 75 4.81 -4.33 11.39
N TRP A 76 4.51 -5.40 10.67
CA TRP A 76 3.17 -5.99 10.64
C TRP A 76 3.23 -7.44 10.16
N ASP A 77 2.16 -8.20 10.44
CA ASP A 77 1.95 -9.54 9.91
C ASP A 77 0.49 -9.73 9.49
N LEU A 78 0.12 -10.93 9.03
CA LEU A 78 -1.24 -11.20 8.53
C LEU A 78 -2.34 -11.11 9.60
N SER A 79 -2.02 -10.98 10.89
CA SER A 79 -3.01 -10.75 11.95
C SER A 79 -3.68 -9.39 11.83
N VAL A 80 -3.09 -8.40 11.13
CA VAL A 80 -3.74 -7.10 10.88
C VAL A 80 -5.06 -7.23 10.12
N PHE A 81 -5.23 -8.32 9.37
CA PHE A 81 -6.46 -8.65 8.63
C PHE A 81 -7.46 -9.46 9.47
N THR A 82 -7.46 -9.34 10.81
CA THR A 82 -8.42 -10.05 11.64
C THR A 82 -9.86 -9.63 11.35
N ARG A 83 -10.69 -10.66 11.12
CA ARG A 83 -12.13 -10.66 10.84
C ARG A 83 -12.88 -9.50 11.53
N ARG A 84 -13.59 -8.70 10.73
CA ARG A 84 -14.87 -8.15 11.17
C ARG A 84 -15.92 -9.24 11.24
#